data_AF-A0A0F8Y0S2-F1
#
_entry.id   AF-A0A0F8Y0S2-F1
#
_cell.length_a   1.000
_cell.length_b   1.000
_cell.length_c   1.000
_cell.angle_alpha   90.00
_cell.angle_beta   90.00
_cell.angle_gamma   90.00
#
_symmetry.space_group_name_H-M   'P 1'
#
loop_
_entity.id
_entity.type
_entity.pdbx_description
1 polymer ?
#
loop_
_entity_poly.entity_id
_entity_poly.type
_entity_poly.pdbx_seq_one_letter_code
_entity_poly.pdbx_strand_id
1 'polypeptide(L)'
;MSIIYRKINQIIGPLLFLENLHDVQYGEIVKIKTTDNQIRTGQVVKMSESVIVIEVFEDTTGISSENAEITFTEETFNVKISKDMFGQTFNSMGRPINIKTKAISDSEILTDVQRDINGVPINPFAREYPVDVIQTGISVIDGLFTLIRGQKLPIFSGQGMP
;
A
#
# COMPACT_ATOMS: atom_id res chain seq x y z
N MET A 1 -3.25 21.76 3.23
CA MET A 1 -1.99 22.56 3.13
C MET A 1 -0.95 21.75 3.86
N SER A 2 0.06 21.17 3.20
CA SER A 2 0.91 20.14 3.82
C SER A 2 1.61 20.62 5.10
N ILE A 3 1.37 19.93 6.22
CA ILE A 3 1.95 20.26 7.53
C ILE A 3 3.28 19.51 7.71
N ILE A 4 4.26 20.20 8.28
CA ILE A 4 5.63 19.70 8.41
C ILE A 4 6.01 19.60 9.89
N TYR A 5 6.51 18.44 10.28
CA TYR A 5 7.03 18.14 11.61
C TYR A 5 8.53 17.87 11.53
N ARG A 6 9.28 18.32 12.53
CA ARG A 6 10.73 18.07 12.65
C ARG A 6 11.11 17.35 13.94
N LYS A 7 10.24 17.39 14.95
CA LYS A 7 10.50 16.79 16.26
C LYS A 7 9.87 15.41 16.34
N ILE A 8 10.71 14.39 16.53
CA ILE A 8 10.31 13.01 16.81
C ILE A 8 10.51 12.76 18.30
N ASN A 9 9.50 12.24 18.99
CA ASN A 9 9.59 11.96 20.43
C ASN A 9 10.29 10.62 20.68
N GLN A 10 9.97 9.60 19.89
CA GLN A 10 10.51 8.25 20.05
C GLN A 10 10.45 7.46 18.74
N ILE A 11 11.38 6.51 18.57
CA ILE A 11 11.41 5.53 17.49
C ILE A 11 11.45 4.14 18.11
N ILE A 12 10.50 3.26 17.77
CA ILE A 12 10.44 1.88 18.26
C ILE A 12 10.17 0.94 17.08
N GLY A 13 11.22 0.25 16.61
CA GLY A 13 11.12 -0.59 15.41
C GLY A 13 10.63 0.25 14.21
N PRO A 14 9.56 -0.14 13.52
CA PRO A 14 9.02 0.62 12.38
C PRO A 14 8.15 1.82 12.78
N LEU A 15 7.94 2.06 14.08
CA LEU A 15 7.01 3.08 14.58
C LEU A 15 7.73 4.37 14.99
N LEU A 16 7.22 5.50 14.51
CA LEU A 16 7.60 6.85 14.93
C LEU A 16 6.50 7.46 15.79
N PHE A 17 6.89 8.02 16.94
CA PHE A 17 5.99 8.70 17.86
C PHE A 17 6.23 10.20 17.78
N LEU A 18 5.16 10.94 17.53
CA LEU A 18 5.15 12.40 17.43
C LEU A 18 4.17 12.99 18.43
N GLU A 19 4.45 14.21 18.88
CA GLU A 19 3.47 15.03 19.58
C GLU A 19 2.39 15.49 18.59
N ASN A 20 1.12 15.43 18.99
CA ASN A 20 0.03 15.86 18.12
C ASN A 20 -0.18 17.39 18.22
N LEU A 21 0.13 18.13 17.15
CA LEU A 21 -0.05 19.59 17.08
C LEU A 21 -1.12 20.02 16.05
N HIS A 22 -1.84 19.07 15.42
CA HIS A 22 -2.86 19.37 14.41
C HIS A 22 -3.91 18.26 14.25
N ASP A 23 -4.98 18.54 13.51
CA ASP A 23 -6.00 17.54 13.21
C ASP A 23 -5.53 16.55 12.13
N VAL A 24 -4.79 15.52 12.54
CA VAL A 24 -4.30 14.44 11.67
C VAL A 24 -5.40 13.43 11.33
N GLN A 25 -5.33 12.79 10.17
CA GLN A 25 -6.30 11.75 9.78
C GLN A 25 -5.74 10.33 9.91
N TYR A 26 -6.64 9.36 10.13
CA TYR A 26 -6.28 7.95 10.26
C TYR A 26 -6.01 7.40 8.87
N GLY A 27 -4.91 6.65 8.71
CA GLY A 27 -4.53 6.10 7.42
C GLY A 27 -3.96 7.14 6.45
N GLU A 28 -3.75 8.38 6.91
CA GLU A 28 -3.07 9.43 6.16
C GLU A 28 -1.62 9.02 5.86
N ILE A 29 -1.18 9.34 4.64
CA ILE A 29 0.19 9.12 4.22
C ILE A 29 1.09 10.26 4.65
N VAL A 30 2.28 9.88 5.07
CA VAL A 30 3.35 10.81 5.39
C VAL A 30 4.58 10.54 4.52
N LYS A 31 5.31 11.60 4.23
CA LYS A 31 6.62 11.54 3.60
C LYS A 31 7.67 11.94 4.61
N ILE A 32 8.67 11.10 4.80
CA ILE A 32 9.76 11.31 5.75
C ILE A 32 11.02 11.56 4.93
N LYS A 33 11.49 12.79 4.93
CA LYS A 33 12.74 13.19 4.26
C LYS A 33 13.86 13.24 5.29
N THR A 34 14.95 12.55 5.01
CA THR A 34 16.16 12.59 5.85
C THR A 34 17.25 13.44 5.18
N THR A 35 18.29 13.84 5.93
CA THR A 35 19.48 14.55 5.42
C THR A 35 20.16 13.88 4.24
N ASP A 36 20.04 12.55 4.13
CA ASP A 36 20.58 11.74 3.03
C ASP A 36 19.79 11.92 1.72
N ASN A 37 18.81 12.84 1.72
CA ASN A 37 17.87 13.15 0.64
C ASN A 37 17.00 11.96 0.19
N GLN A 38 17.02 10.86 0.95
CA GLN A 38 16.09 9.75 0.79
C GLN A 38 14.72 10.14 1.34
N ILE A 39 13.69 9.82 0.56
CA ILE A 39 12.29 10.00 0.94
C ILE A 39 11.73 8.61 1.25
N ARG A 40 11.31 8.44 2.49
CA ARG A 40 10.56 7.27 2.97
C ARG A 40 9.08 7.61 3.07
N THR A 41 8.25 6.59 3.02
CA THR A 41 6.81 6.69 3.10
C THR A 41 6.33 6.03 4.38
N GLY A 42 5.36 6.63 5.04
CA GLY A 42 4.71 6.03 6.20
C GLY A 42 3.22 6.28 6.20
N GLN A 43 2.54 5.67 7.16
CA GLN A 43 1.12 5.83 7.36
C GLN A 43 0.80 6.11 8.83
N VAL A 44 -0.16 6.99 9.09
CA VAL A 44 -0.70 7.22 10.43
C VAL A 44 -1.55 6.02 10.86
N VAL A 45 -1.05 5.26 11.84
CA VAL A 45 -1.70 4.04 12.35
C VAL A 45 -2.40 4.25 13.69
N LYS A 46 -2.10 5.36 14.39
CA LYS A 46 -2.80 5.75 15.60
C LYS A 46 -2.72 7.26 15.78
N MET A 47 -3.79 7.84 16.27
CA MET A 47 -3.81 9.23 16.72
C MET A 47 -4.53 9.32 18.06
N SER A 48 -4.16 10.33 18.83
CA SER A 48 -4.79 10.76 20.08
C SER A 48 -4.58 12.26 20.22
N GLU A 49 -5.21 12.89 21.21
CA GLU A 49 -5.05 14.33 21.45
C GLU A 49 -3.59 14.75 21.66
N SER A 50 -2.75 13.86 22.22
CA SER A 50 -1.36 14.19 22.55
C SER A 50 -0.32 13.54 21.64
N VAL A 51 -0.64 12.40 21.01
CA VAL A 51 0.35 11.58 20.29
C VAL A 51 -0.19 11.08 18.95
N ILE A 52 0.67 11.15 17.93
CA ILE A 52 0.52 10.51 16.63
C ILE A 52 1.53 9.36 16.53
N VAL A 53 1.09 8.21 16.02
CA VAL A 53 1.96 7.07 15.71
C VAL A 53 1.94 6.84 14.21
N ILE A 54 3.13 6.82 13.63
CA ILE A 54 3.34 6.58 12.20
C ILE A 54 4.10 5.26 12.05
N GLU A 55 3.62 4.40 11.16
CA GLU A 55 4.35 3.23 10.70
C GLU A 55 5.08 3.54 9.40
N VAL A 56 6.40 3.33 9.38
CA VAL A 56 7.24 3.52 8.18
C VAL A 56 7.25 2.23 7.37
N PHE A 57 7.02 2.33 6.06
CA PHE A 57 6.99 1.16 5.18
C PHE A 57 8.40 0.65 4.83
N GLU A 58 9.35 1.57 4.68
CA GLU A 58 10.76 1.25 4.51
C GLU A 58 11.50 1.19 5.87
N ASP A 59 12.80 0.92 5.84
CA ASP A 59 13.64 0.86 7.05
C ASP A 59 13.76 2.22 7.77
N THR A 60 13.65 2.21 9.09
CA THR A 60 13.84 3.37 9.98
C THR A 60 15.30 3.72 10.25
N THR A 61 16.26 2.92 9.77
CA THR A 61 17.69 3.18 9.95
C THR A 61 18.09 4.58 9.49
N GLY A 62 18.77 5.33 10.36
CA GLY A 62 19.24 6.68 10.08
C GLY A 62 18.20 7.79 10.28
N ILE A 63 16.96 7.48 10.63
CA ILE A 63 15.97 8.49 11.04
C ILE A 63 16.28 8.95 12.47
N SER A 64 16.35 10.27 12.66
CA SER A 64 16.54 10.93 13.94
C SER A 64 15.71 12.22 14.00
N SER A 65 15.39 12.68 15.20
CA SER A 65 14.75 13.98 15.45
C SER A 65 15.56 15.18 14.97
N GLU A 66 16.86 15.03 14.70
CA GLU A 66 17.70 16.13 14.22
C GLU A 66 17.77 16.23 12.69
N ASN A 67 17.48 15.13 11.99
CA ASN A 67 17.74 15.00 10.55
C ASN A 67 16.51 14.63 9.72
N ALA A 68 15.35 14.44 10.35
CA ALA A 68 14.12 14.03 9.69
C ALA A 68 13.11 15.18 9.60
N GLU A 69 12.52 15.33 8.42
CA GLU A 69 11.39 16.20 8.14
C GLU A 69 10.21 15.34 7.70
N ILE A 70 9.10 15.41 8.43
CA ILE A 70 7.90 14.60 8.22
C ILE A 70 6.81 15.49 7.66
N THR A 71 6.37 15.21 6.44
CA THR A 71 5.31 15.94 5.76
C THR A 71 4.04 15.11 5.71
N PHE A 72 2.96 15.64 6.25
CA PHE A 72 1.61 15.09 6.20
C PHE A 72 0.94 15.46 4.86
N THR A 73 0.43 14.46 4.14
CA THR A 73 -0.06 14.68 2.76
C THR A 73 -1.56 14.96 2.67
N GLU A 74 -2.32 14.87 3.77
CA GLU A 74 -3.78 15.01 3.82
C GLU A 74 -4.53 14.02 2.91
N GLU A 75 -3.86 12.95 2.49
CA GLU A 75 -4.38 11.94 1.57
C GLU A 75 -4.13 10.54 2.14
N THR A 76 -5.09 9.65 1.95
CA THR A 76 -4.91 8.21 2.17
C THR A 76 -4.09 7.59 1.03
N PHE A 77 -3.69 6.33 1.22
CA PHE A 77 -2.94 5.62 0.19
C PHE A 77 -3.79 5.40 -1.06
N ASN A 78 -3.43 6.10 -2.13
CA ASN A 78 -4.11 6.05 -3.41
C ASN A 78 -3.22 5.41 -4.47
N VAL A 79 -3.82 4.58 -5.32
CA VAL A 79 -3.15 3.98 -6.48
C VAL A 79 -3.66 4.62 -7.76
N LYS A 80 -2.72 4.93 -8.64
CA LYS A 80 -2.99 5.37 -10.02
C LYS A 80 -3.32 4.16 -10.87
N ILE A 81 -4.46 4.20 -11.55
CA ILE A 81 -5.00 3.12 -12.38
C ILE A 81 -5.08 3.60 -13.81
N SER A 82 -4.62 2.75 -14.73
CA SER A 82 -4.62 3.02 -16.16
C SER A 82 -4.62 1.73 -16.97
N LYS A 83 -5.12 1.77 -18.20
CA LYS A 83 -4.97 0.66 -19.16
C LYS A 83 -3.51 0.38 -19.50
N ASP A 84 -2.63 1.37 -19.37
CA ASP A 84 -1.19 1.20 -19.63
C ASP A 84 -0.50 0.27 -18.62
N MET A 85 -1.18 -0.09 -17.52
CA MET A 85 -0.66 -1.04 -16.53
C MET A 85 -0.57 -2.48 -17.05
N PHE A 86 -1.31 -2.84 -18.10
CA PHE A 86 -1.28 -4.20 -18.64
C PHE A 86 0.12 -4.57 -19.16
N GLY A 87 0.65 -5.70 -18.69
CA GLY A 87 1.99 -6.18 -19.06
C GLY A 87 3.14 -5.52 -18.30
N GLN A 88 2.87 -4.54 -17.43
CA GLN A 88 3.88 -3.95 -16.56
C GLN A 88 4.05 -4.74 -15.26
N THR A 89 5.19 -4.56 -14.60
CA THR A 89 5.49 -5.10 -13.27
C THR A 89 5.62 -3.96 -12.28
N PHE A 90 5.09 -4.12 -11.08
CA PHE A 90 5.05 -3.09 -10.05
C PHE A 90 5.64 -3.60 -8.74
N ASN A 91 6.15 -2.68 -7.91
CA ASN A 91 6.44 -2.99 -6.51
C ASN A 91 5.18 -2.83 -5.62
N SER A 92 5.30 -3.15 -4.33
CA SER A 92 4.21 -3.05 -3.35
C SER A 92 3.61 -1.65 -3.20
N MET A 93 4.35 -0.61 -3.62
CA MET A 93 3.91 0.79 -3.57
C MET A 93 3.24 1.25 -4.88
N GLY A 94 3.03 0.34 -5.83
CA GLY A 94 2.43 0.66 -7.13
C GLY A 94 3.37 1.40 -8.09
N ARG A 95 4.68 1.40 -7.85
CA ARG A 95 5.67 2.00 -8.77
C ARG A 95 6.13 0.98 -9.83
N PRO A 96 6.22 1.36 -11.11
CA PRO A 96 6.73 0.48 -12.16
C PRO A 96 8.16 0.04 -11.88
N ILE A 97 8.44 -1.25 -12.06
CA ILE A 97 9.78 -1.82 -11.90
C ILE A 97 10.17 -2.67 -13.10
N ASN A 98 11.48 -2.71 -13.36
CA ASN A 98 12.03 -3.68 -14.30
C ASN A 98 12.18 -5.03 -13.60
N ILE A 99 11.53 -6.09 -14.12
CA ILE A 99 11.52 -7.42 -13.49
C ILE A 99 12.91 -8.05 -13.33
N LYS A 100 13.86 -7.74 -14.23
CA LYS A 100 15.22 -8.31 -14.20
C LYS A 100 16.11 -7.61 -13.18
N THR A 101 16.10 -6.28 -13.18
CA THR A 101 16.99 -5.47 -12.31
C THR A 101 16.36 -5.11 -10.98
N LYS A 102 15.03 -5.26 -10.84
CA LYS A 102 14.20 -4.78 -9.72
C LYS A 102 14.32 -3.27 -9.47
N ALA A 103 14.94 -2.53 -10.38
CA ALA A 103 15.06 -1.08 -10.29
C ALA A 103 13.72 -0.43 -10.64
N ILE A 104 13.44 0.71 -10.00
CA ILE A 104 12.30 1.57 -10.34
C ILE A 104 12.52 2.06 -11.76
N SER A 105 11.51 1.87 -12.60
CA SER A 105 11.52 2.39 -13.97
C SER A 105 11.04 3.84 -13.97
N ASP A 106 11.68 4.68 -14.77
CA ASP A 106 11.25 6.06 -15.04
C ASP A 106 10.02 6.14 -15.96
N SER A 107 9.38 5.00 -16.26
CA SER A 107 8.15 4.97 -17.05
C SER A 107 7.02 5.62 -16.27
N GLU A 108 6.57 6.79 -16.71
CA GLU A 108 5.35 7.41 -16.19
C GLU A 108 4.12 6.69 -16.76
N ILE A 109 3.22 6.26 -15.88
CA ILE A 109 1.92 5.75 -16.29
C ILE A 109 0.98 6.94 -16.39
N LEU A 110 0.41 7.13 -17.58
CA LEU A 110 -0.67 8.08 -17.80
C LEU A 110 -1.85 7.64 -16.97
N THR A 111 -2.18 8.41 -15.94
CA THR A 111 -3.20 8.05 -14.96
C THR A 111 -4.58 8.37 -15.53
N ASP A 112 -5.41 7.34 -15.71
CA ASP A 112 -6.82 7.54 -16.06
C ASP A 112 -7.63 7.94 -14.81
N VAL A 113 -7.42 7.21 -13.71
CA VAL A 113 -8.13 7.39 -12.44
C VAL A 113 -7.20 7.13 -11.25
N GLN A 114 -7.41 7.84 -10.16
CA GLN A 114 -6.76 7.56 -8.87
C GLN A 114 -7.80 7.04 -7.87
N ARG A 115 -7.51 5.95 -7.15
CA ARG A 115 -8.44 5.29 -6.23
C ARG A 115 -7.74 4.90 -4.92
N ASP A 116 -8.50 4.97 -3.82
CA ASP A 116 -8.07 4.49 -2.51
C ASP A 116 -7.96 2.95 -2.52
N ILE A 117 -6.88 2.41 -1.95
CA ILE A 117 -6.63 0.96 -1.87
C ILE A 117 -7.65 0.20 -1.02
N ASN A 118 -8.29 0.87 -0.07
CA ASN A 118 -9.30 0.25 0.78
C ASN A 118 -10.57 -0.10 0.00
N GLY A 119 -10.75 0.54 -1.17
CA GLY A 119 -11.91 0.35 -2.02
C GLY A 119 -13.21 0.74 -1.32
N VAL A 120 -14.33 0.27 -1.87
CA VAL A 120 -15.67 0.52 -1.32
C VAL A 120 -16.40 -0.82 -1.27
N PRO A 121 -17.11 -1.13 -0.17
CA PRO A 121 -17.89 -2.36 -0.10
C PRO A 121 -18.98 -2.39 -1.17
N ILE A 122 -19.05 -3.51 -1.90
CA ILE A 122 -20.09 -3.73 -2.92
C ILE A 122 -21.40 -4.08 -2.23
N ASN A 123 -22.46 -3.31 -2.52
CA ASN A 123 -23.82 -3.53 -2.04
C ASN A 123 -24.27 -4.98 -2.32
N PRO A 124 -24.69 -5.77 -1.31
CA PRO A 124 -25.15 -7.14 -1.49
C PRO A 124 -26.27 -7.30 -2.53
N PHE A 125 -27.21 -6.34 -2.61
CA PHE A 125 -28.31 -6.41 -3.57
C PHE A 125 -27.86 -6.21 -5.03
N ALA A 126 -26.75 -5.50 -5.24
CA ALA A 126 -26.19 -5.28 -6.57
C ALA A 126 -25.30 -6.44 -7.05
N ARG A 127 -25.15 -7.51 -6.24
CA ARG A 127 -24.31 -8.66 -6.59
C ARG A 127 -25.07 -9.62 -7.48
N GLU A 128 -24.42 -10.04 -8.56
CA GLU A 128 -24.89 -11.12 -9.40
C GLU A 128 -24.36 -12.46 -8.87
N TYR A 129 -25.21 -13.50 -8.90
CA TYR A 129 -24.80 -14.83 -8.48
C TYR A 129 -23.89 -15.46 -9.54
N PRO A 130 -22.68 -15.90 -9.19
CA PRO A 130 -21.73 -16.43 -10.17
C PRO A 130 -22.17 -17.81 -10.65
N VAL A 131 -22.29 -17.99 -11.97
CA VAL A 131 -22.66 -19.27 -12.61
C VAL A 131 -21.68 -19.73 -13.70
N ASP A 132 -20.81 -18.84 -14.18
CA ASP A 132 -19.86 -19.15 -15.23
C ASP A 132 -18.69 -19.99 -14.70
N VAL A 133 -18.55 -21.22 -15.19
CA VAL A 133 -17.42 -22.10 -14.86
C VAL A 133 -16.14 -21.61 -15.53
N ILE A 134 -15.02 -21.64 -14.79
CA ILE A 134 -13.66 -21.43 -15.31
C ILE A 134 -12.98 -22.80 -15.43
N GLN A 135 -12.61 -23.15 -16.66
CA GLN A 135 -11.76 -24.31 -16.92
C GLN A 135 -10.30 -23.95 -16.64
N THR A 136 -9.71 -24.57 -15.62
CA THR A 136 -8.33 -24.31 -15.20
C THR A 136 -7.31 -25.17 -15.95
N GLY A 137 -7.74 -26.32 -16.48
CA GLY A 137 -6.88 -27.31 -17.11
C GLY A 137 -6.27 -28.32 -16.13
N ILE A 138 -6.55 -28.21 -14.84
CA ILE A 138 -6.11 -29.15 -13.80
C ILE A 138 -7.29 -30.05 -13.47
N SER A 139 -7.26 -31.33 -13.88
CA SER A 139 -8.41 -32.24 -13.78
C SER A 139 -8.99 -32.38 -12.37
N VAL A 140 -8.14 -32.35 -11.34
CA VAL A 140 -8.58 -32.41 -9.93
C VAL A 140 -9.38 -31.17 -9.55
N ILE A 141 -8.97 -29.98 -10.00
CA ILE A 141 -9.69 -28.73 -9.75
C ILE A 141 -10.97 -28.72 -10.59
N ASP A 142 -10.87 -28.97 -11.90
CA ASP A 142 -12.03 -28.89 -12.79
C ASP A 142 -13.11 -29.92 -12.45
N GLY A 143 -12.72 -31.13 -12.01
CA GLY A 143 -13.64 -32.23 -11.71
C GLY A 143 -14.15 -32.29 -10.28
N LEU A 144 -13.34 -31.91 -9.27
CA LEU A 144 -13.72 -32.04 -7.86
C LEU A 144 -13.95 -30.69 -7.16
N PHE A 145 -13.31 -29.62 -7.64
CA PHE A 145 -13.32 -28.29 -7.02
C PHE A 145 -13.54 -27.19 -8.06
N THR A 146 -14.56 -27.38 -8.90
CA THR A 146 -14.82 -26.53 -10.07
C THR A 146 -14.86 -25.04 -9.68
N LEU A 147 -14.03 -24.24 -10.35
CA LEU A 147 -13.93 -22.82 -10.10
C LEU A 147 -15.01 -22.05 -10.87
N ILE A 148 -15.69 -21.12 -10.21
CA ILE A 148 -16.69 -20.24 -10.83
C ILE A 148 -16.16 -18.81 -10.90
N ARG A 149 -16.43 -18.09 -12.00
CA ARG A 149 -16.04 -16.68 -12.16
C ARG A 149 -16.65 -15.81 -11.06
N GLY A 150 -15.80 -15.15 -10.28
CA GLY A 150 -16.20 -14.34 -9.13
C GLY A 150 -16.11 -15.07 -7.78
N GLN A 151 -15.84 -16.38 -7.79
CA GLN A 151 -15.54 -17.15 -6.59
C GLN A 151 -14.13 -16.86 -6.07
N LYS A 152 -13.96 -16.88 -4.75
CA LYS A 152 -12.66 -16.84 -4.07
C LYS A 152 -12.33 -18.25 -3.57
N LEU A 153 -11.48 -18.98 -4.29
CA LEU A 153 -11.04 -20.33 -3.93
C LEU A 153 -9.55 -20.30 -3.54
N PRO A 154 -9.18 -20.42 -2.26
CA PRO A 154 -7.79 -20.41 -1.84
C PRO A 154 -7.09 -21.73 -2.16
N ILE A 155 -5.76 -21.67 -2.36
CA ILE A 155 -4.89 -22.85 -2.45
C ILE A 155 -4.06 -22.93 -1.17
N PHE A 156 -4.19 -24.02 -0.43
CA PHE A 156 -3.37 -24.28 0.75
C PHE A 156 -2.17 -25.14 0.36
N SER A 157 -0.97 -24.60 0.57
CA SER A 157 0.30 -25.23 0.27
C SER A 157 1.24 -25.18 1.48
N GLY A 158 2.33 -25.93 1.42
CA GLY A 158 3.34 -26.03 2.47
C GLY A 158 4.74 -25.64 1.99
N GLN A 159 5.65 -25.42 2.92
CA GLN A 159 7.04 -25.12 2.58
C GLN A 159 7.67 -26.28 1.80
N GLY A 160 8.23 -25.98 0.63
CA GLY A 160 8.86 -26.98 -0.24
C GLY A 160 7.87 -27.78 -1.12
N MET A 161 6.58 -27.47 -1.05
CA MET A 161 5.61 -27.95 -2.03
C MET A 161 5.67 -27.08 -3.31
N PRO A 162 5.48 -27.68 -4.49
CA PRO A 162 5.52 -26.96 -5.76
C PRO A 162 4.35 -25.99 -5.92
#